data_AF-A0A0C9R6T1-F1
#
_entry.id   AF-A0A0C9R6T1-F1
#
_cell.length_a   1.000
_cell.length_b   1.000
_cell.length_c   1.000
_cell.angle_alpha   90.00
_cell.angle_beta   90.00
_cell.angle_gamma   90.00
#
_symmetry.space_group_name_H-M   'P 1'
#
loop_
_entity.id
_entity.type
_entity.pdbx_description
1 polymer ?
#
loop_
_entity_poly.entity_id
_entity_poly.type
_entity_poly.pdbx_seq_one_letter_code
_entity_poly.pdbx_strand_id
1 'polypeptide(L)'
;MHLHYRPKRMQPSPTMYNNCLTLVIKFKHSVLFCNDSDESDTSHKCASTARSGEKDKEKVDAASSPESFASAKDGVADLREFEEFSEFFPHFEKQKLYHTALKQHEDRGILCRKLHTELVKCGSDVEYVAKVYCLRQAYSRLFARPATAAWIADIGRQVISDLIVYADRDPKDYLSHYERMLDFLGDSSNSRIMEEELTGRGVKCINFYDILIDFILLDSFDEVDKPPSSIKAILQNRWISASFRETAIGTAIWSVLMGKRQMLKYSDGFLAHFYSISEQVSPVLVWGFLGPEGSLNLTCNYFREQIIEFLIDIFDFFKVRYTNIDNLAEDILREMRTRVENINQRLALEGC
;
A
#
# COMPACT_ATOMS: atom_id res chain seq x y z
N MET A 1 26.09 38.30 1.02
CA MET A 1 26.81 37.02 0.84
C MET A 1 25.81 35.89 1.13
N HIS A 2 25.02 35.47 0.13
CA HIS A 2 23.94 34.49 0.33
C HIS A 2 24.49 33.07 0.23
N LEU A 3 24.45 32.33 1.34
CA LEU A 3 24.73 30.90 1.35
C LEU A 3 23.51 30.13 0.85
N HIS A 4 23.59 29.61 -0.38
CA HIS A 4 22.61 28.64 -0.89
C HIS A 4 22.68 27.34 -0.07
N TYR A 5 21.78 27.18 0.88
CA TYR A 5 21.57 25.92 1.57
C TYR A 5 20.86 24.93 0.62
N ARG A 6 21.64 24.14 -0.14
CA ARG A 6 21.07 23.03 -0.92
C ARG A 6 20.47 22.01 0.04
N PRO A 7 19.19 21.61 -0.12
CA PRO A 7 18.60 20.62 0.75
C PRO A 7 19.30 19.27 0.53
N LYS A 8 19.82 18.67 1.62
CA LYS A 8 20.08 17.23 1.62
C LYS A 8 18.74 16.52 1.39
N ARG A 9 18.56 15.92 0.20
CA ARG A 9 17.59 14.83 0.06
C ARG A 9 17.89 13.81 1.16
N MET A 10 16.86 13.26 1.80
CA MET A 10 17.04 12.17 2.74
C MET A 10 17.53 10.97 1.93
N GLN A 11 18.84 10.77 1.85
CA GLN A 11 19.42 9.67 1.11
C GLN A 11 19.02 8.37 1.82
N PRO A 12 18.32 7.44 1.15
CA PRO A 12 18.06 6.12 1.73
C PRO A 12 19.39 5.47 2.12
N SER A 13 19.43 4.85 3.30
CA SER A 13 20.66 4.16 3.73
C SER A 13 20.90 2.95 2.81
N PRO A 14 22.16 2.58 2.53
CA PRO A 14 22.47 1.39 1.73
C PRO A 14 21.79 0.11 2.25
N THR A 15 21.55 0.03 3.56
CA THR A 15 20.84 -1.07 4.24
C THR A 15 19.33 -1.14 3.98
N MET A 16 18.67 -0.06 3.51
CA MET A 16 17.25 -0.09 3.14
C MET A 16 17.02 -0.74 1.76
N TYR A 17 17.98 -0.62 0.85
CA TYR A 17 17.90 -1.22 -0.48
C TYR A 17 17.98 -2.76 -0.40
N ASN A 18 18.89 -3.29 0.41
CA ASN A 18 19.23 -4.72 0.46
C ASN A 18 18.13 -5.69 0.93
N ASN A 19 16.97 -5.24 1.42
CA ASN A 19 15.94 -6.13 1.99
C ASN A 19 14.50 -5.73 1.62
N CYS A 20 14.32 -5.07 0.48
CA CYS A 20 13.00 -4.56 0.10
C CYS A 20 12.14 -5.66 -0.56
N LEU A 21 11.33 -6.36 0.26
CA LEU A 21 9.99 -6.94 -0.04
C LEU A 21 9.86 -8.46 -0.04
N THR A 22 8.77 -8.90 0.59
CA THR A 22 8.41 -10.30 0.82
C THR A 22 6.89 -10.42 0.97
N LEU A 23 6.25 -11.35 0.24
CA LEU A 23 4.79 -11.57 0.01
C LEU A 23 4.22 -10.93 -1.27
N VAL A 24 4.23 -11.70 -2.37
CA VAL A 24 3.59 -11.33 -3.65
C VAL A 24 2.20 -11.98 -3.75
N ILE A 25 1.15 -11.17 -3.91
CA ILE A 25 -0.28 -11.57 -4.03
C ILE A 25 -0.97 -10.66 -5.09
N LYS A 26 -2.09 -11.09 -5.73
CA LYS A 26 -2.75 -10.51 -6.96
C LYS A 26 -4.25 -10.87 -7.12
N PHE A 27 -5.10 -10.34 -8.02
CA PHE A 27 -5.03 -9.60 -9.34
C PHE A 27 -6.41 -8.93 -9.64
N LYS A 28 -6.71 -8.04 -10.62
CA LYS A 28 -5.99 -7.29 -11.68
C LYS A 28 -6.66 -5.90 -12.02
N HIS A 29 -6.06 -4.72 -11.73
CA HIS A 29 -6.43 -3.39 -12.28
C HIS A 29 -5.46 -2.19 -12.11
N SER A 30 -4.76 -1.97 -10.99
CA SER A 30 -3.94 -0.75 -10.78
C SER A 30 -2.54 -0.84 -11.39
N VAL A 31 -1.95 -2.04 -11.43
CA VAL A 31 -0.66 -2.30 -12.10
C VAL A 31 -0.85 -2.68 -13.58
N LEU A 32 -2.10 -2.78 -14.05
CA LEU A 32 -2.43 -3.56 -15.24
C LEU A 32 -3.09 -2.86 -16.42
N PHE A 33 -3.70 -1.68 -16.24
CA PHE A 33 -4.36 -0.95 -17.32
C PHE A 33 -4.16 0.58 -17.28
N CYS A 34 -3.04 1.07 -16.74
CA CYS A 34 -2.55 2.38 -17.17
C CYS A 34 -2.03 2.23 -18.60
N ASN A 35 -2.79 2.73 -19.57
CA ASN A 35 -2.19 3.18 -20.83
C ASN A 35 -1.37 4.44 -20.51
N ASP A 36 -0.17 4.57 -21.08
CA ASP A 36 0.61 5.80 -21.05
C ASP A 36 0.04 6.83 -22.04
N SER A 37 -1.27 7.12 -21.91
CA SER A 37 -2.00 8.03 -22.80
C SER A 37 -3.23 8.61 -22.09
N ASP A 38 -2.99 9.61 -21.24
CA ASP A 38 -3.91 10.72 -20.98
C ASP A 38 -3.11 12.00 -20.61
N GLU A 39 -2.05 12.29 -21.39
CA GLU A 39 -1.60 13.67 -21.57
C GLU A 39 -2.48 14.34 -22.65
N SER A 40 -3.70 14.77 -22.26
CA SER A 40 -4.39 15.83 -23.00
C SER A 40 -5.43 16.56 -22.14
N ASP A 41 -5.16 17.86 -21.93
CA ASP A 41 -6.12 18.95 -21.80
C ASP A 41 -7.29 18.84 -20.80
N THR A 42 -7.03 19.30 -19.56
CA THR A 42 -8.01 20.12 -18.82
C THR A 42 -7.42 21.46 -18.34
N SER A 43 -6.77 22.20 -19.24
CA SER A 43 -6.54 23.63 -19.02
C SER A 43 -7.88 24.39 -19.12
N HIS A 44 -8.15 25.23 -18.13
CA HIS A 44 -9.36 26.05 -17.96
C HIS A 44 -10.06 26.56 -19.24
N LYS A 45 -11.40 26.48 -19.26
CA LYS A 45 -12.26 27.50 -19.88
C LYS A 45 -13.65 27.53 -19.23
N CYS A 46 -13.92 28.60 -18.50
CA CYS A 46 -15.28 28.92 -18.04
C CYS A 46 -16.18 29.15 -19.25
N ALA A 47 -17.36 28.50 -19.27
CA ALA A 47 -18.37 28.76 -20.27
C ALA A 47 -19.04 30.12 -19.99
N SER A 48 -18.80 31.09 -20.86
CA SER A 48 -19.44 32.41 -20.80
C SER A 48 -20.87 32.34 -21.37
N THR A 49 -21.88 32.35 -20.51
CA THR A 49 -23.28 32.56 -20.92
C THR A 49 -23.65 34.03 -20.72
N ALA A 50 -23.56 34.82 -21.78
CA ALA A 50 -23.96 36.23 -21.75
C ALA A 50 -25.47 36.39 -22.01
N ARG A 51 -26.20 37.06 -21.10
CA ARG A 51 -27.49 37.70 -21.43
C ARG A 51 -27.85 38.85 -20.45
N SER A 52 -27.55 40.08 -20.91
CA SER A 52 -28.35 41.32 -20.76
C SER A 52 -29.08 41.66 -19.44
N GLY A 53 -28.75 42.82 -18.83
CA GLY A 53 -29.61 43.48 -17.83
C GLY A 53 -29.01 44.69 -17.09
N GLU A 54 -29.19 45.88 -17.66
CA GLU A 54 -29.00 47.27 -17.15
C GLU A 54 -28.62 47.64 -15.68
N LYS A 55 -27.75 48.67 -15.62
CA LYS A 55 -27.75 49.91 -14.79
C LYS A 55 -27.16 50.00 -13.35
N ASP A 56 -26.32 51.04 -13.25
CA ASP A 56 -26.12 52.04 -12.20
C ASP A 56 -25.43 51.75 -10.85
N LYS A 57 -24.23 52.35 -10.76
CA LYS A 57 -23.70 53.23 -9.69
C LYS A 57 -22.99 52.71 -8.43
N GLU A 58 -21.97 53.53 -8.12
CA GLU A 58 -21.33 53.89 -6.85
C GLU A 58 -20.20 53.03 -6.22
N LYS A 59 -19.12 53.75 -5.92
CA LYS A 59 -17.99 53.40 -5.05
C LYS A 59 -18.47 52.95 -3.67
N VAL A 60 -17.73 52.03 -3.03
CA VAL A 60 -17.02 52.29 -1.75
C VAL A 60 -15.75 51.43 -1.69
N ASP A 61 -14.63 52.00 -1.24
CA ASP A 61 -13.41 51.25 -0.88
C ASP A 61 -13.64 50.47 0.43
N ALA A 62 -13.78 49.14 0.35
CA ALA A 62 -13.94 48.28 1.51
C ALA A 62 -12.59 47.98 2.20
N ALA A 63 -12.03 49.00 2.87
CA ALA A 63 -10.92 48.80 3.79
C ALA A 63 -11.38 48.02 5.04
N SER A 64 -10.61 46.97 5.41
CA SER A 64 -10.60 46.26 6.70
C SER A 64 -11.64 46.70 7.74
N SER A 65 -12.85 46.15 7.68
CA SER A 65 -13.93 46.47 8.64
C SER A 65 -13.72 45.76 9.99
N PRO A 66 -14.14 46.37 11.13
CA PRO A 66 -13.91 45.82 12.47
C PRO A 66 -14.53 44.43 12.72
N GLU A 67 -15.59 44.08 12.01
CA GLU A 67 -16.26 42.77 12.13
C GLU A 67 -15.40 41.60 11.65
N SER A 68 -14.47 41.83 10.71
CA SER A 68 -13.49 40.80 10.32
C SER A 68 -12.52 40.47 11.46
N PHE A 69 -12.26 41.43 12.35
CA PHE A 69 -11.53 41.22 13.61
C PHE A 69 -12.39 40.60 14.71
N ALA A 70 -13.71 40.75 14.66
CA ALA A 70 -14.63 40.17 15.64
C ALA A 70 -14.77 38.64 15.48
N SER A 71 -14.94 38.14 14.24
CA SER A 71 -14.98 36.68 14.01
C SER A 71 -13.66 35.97 14.38
N ALA A 72 -12.51 36.63 14.21
CA ALA A 72 -11.22 36.09 14.65
C ALA A 72 -11.05 36.07 16.19
N LYS A 73 -11.94 36.74 16.93
CA LYS A 73 -11.93 36.81 18.40
C LYS A 73 -12.88 35.82 19.05
N ASP A 74 -13.92 35.41 18.33
CA ASP A 74 -14.90 34.39 18.73
C ASP A 74 -14.46 32.97 18.30
N GLY A 75 -13.57 32.88 17.30
CA GLY A 75 -12.89 31.64 16.88
C GLY A 75 -11.60 31.32 17.63
N VAL A 76 -11.40 31.86 18.85
CA VAL A 76 -10.31 31.41 19.72
C VAL A 76 -10.71 30.05 20.26
N ALA A 77 -10.15 28.98 19.70
CA ALA A 77 -10.36 27.61 20.18
C ALA A 77 -10.16 27.56 21.70
N ASP A 78 -11.15 27.07 22.44
CA ASP A 78 -11.10 27.10 23.89
C ASP A 78 -9.98 26.19 24.36
N LEU A 79 -8.96 26.79 24.98
CA LEU A 79 -7.82 26.05 25.50
C LEU A 79 -8.26 24.98 26.52
N ARG A 80 -9.43 25.15 27.14
CA ARG A 80 -10.04 24.17 28.04
C ARG A 80 -10.57 22.94 27.32
N GLU A 81 -11.09 23.06 26.08
CA GLU A 81 -11.43 21.85 25.29
C GLU A 81 -10.16 21.08 24.92
N PHE A 82 -9.05 21.78 24.69
CA PHE A 82 -7.75 21.15 24.40
C PHE A 82 -7.12 20.52 25.65
N GLU A 83 -7.25 21.15 26.83
CA GLU A 83 -6.84 20.61 28.12
C GLU A 83 -7.72 19.42 28.54
N GLU A 84 -9.04 19.48 28.40
CA GLU A 84 -9.95 18.35 28.66
C GLU A 84 -9.65 17.17 27.70
N PHE A 85 -9.43 17.44 26.40
CA PHE A 85 -9.02 16.39 25.45
C PHE A 85 -7.66 15.75 25.82
N SER A 86 -6.72 16.55 26.35
CA SER A 86 -5.44 16.07 26.88
C SER A 86 -5.63 15.19 28.13
N GLU A 87 -6.47 15.61 29.07
CA GLU A 87 -6.78 14.85 30.30
C GLU A 87 -7.50 13.52 30.00
N PHE A 88 -8.40 13.48 29.02
CA PHE A 88 -9.08 12.25 28.59
C PHE A 88 -8.20 11.33 27.71
N PHE A 89 -7.27 11.88 26.93
CA PHE A 89 -6.40 11.11 26.03
C PHE A 89 -4.89 11.35 26.25
N PRO A 90 -4.35 11.16 27.47
CA PRO A 90 -2.93 11.39 27.79
C PRO A 90 -1.97 10.37 27.14
N HIS A 91 -2.50 9.46 26.32
CA HIS A 91 -1.75 8.58 25.45
C HIS A 91 -1.40 9.25 24.11
N PHE A 92 -2.22 10.18 23.60
CA PHE A 92 -2.00 10.88 22.34
C PHE A 92 -0.82 11.86 22.40
N GLU A 93 -0.67 12.62 23.48
CA GLU A 93 0.47 13.53 23.69
C GLU A 93 1.82 12.80 23.73
N LYS A 94 1.82 11.54 24.18
CA LYS A 94 3.03 10.71 24.27
C LYS A 94 3.52 10.25 22.89
N GLN A 95 2.71 10.35 21.84
CA GLN A 95 3.03 9.90 20.49
C GLN A 95 3.97 10.87 19.74
N LYS A 96 5.17 11.12 20.30
CA LYS A 96 6.13 12.11 19.78
C LYS A 96 6.56 11.87 18.32
N LEU A 97 6.59 10.61 17.87
CA LEU A 97 6.89 10.30 16.45
C LEU A 97 5.76 10.75 15.54
N TYR A 98 4.50 10.53 15.95
CA TYR A 98 3.32 10.98 15.21
C TYR A 98 3.24 12.52 15.15
N HIS A 99 3.46 13.23 16.26
CA HIS A 99 3.52 14.70 16.26
C HIS A 99 4.65 15.24 15.37
N THR A 100 5.79 14.55 15.32
CA THR A 100 6.87 14.88 14.38
C THR A 100 6.44 14.67 12.93
N ALA A 101 5.64 13.65 12.65
CA ALA A 101 5.11 13.37 11.32
C ALA A 101 4.03 14.37 10.88
N LEU A 102 3.16 14.81 11.79
CA LEU A 102 2.20 15.90 11.53
C LEU A 102 2.92 17.18 11.11
N LYS A 103 3.92 17.63 11.90
CA LYS A 103 4.73 18.79 11.53
C LYS A 103 5.47 18.61 10.20
N GLN A 104 5.99 17.41 9.93
CA GLN A 104 6.62 17.07 8.65
C GLN A 104 5.63 17.11 7.47
N HIS A 105 4.34 16.85 7.72
CA HIS A 105 3.27 17.04 6.74
C HIS A 105 2.99 18.51 6.48
N GLU A 106 2.87 19.33 7.52
CA GLU A 106 2.68 20.78 7.42
C GLU A 106 3.84 21.47 6.69
N ASP A 107 5.08 21.14 7.06
CA ASP A 107 6.29 21.79 6.54
C ASP A 107 6.57 21.46 5.06
N ARG A 108 6.23 20.26 4.57
CA ARG A 108 6.68 19.75 3.24
C ARG A 108 5.69 18.85 2.49
N GLY A 109 4.56 18.51 3.09
CA GLY A 109 3.70 17.42 2.64
C GLY A 109 4.30 16.03 2.88
N ILE A 110 3.42 15.02 2.84
CA ILE A 110 3.82 13.60 2.80
C ILE A 110 3.11 12.99 1.60
N LEU A 111 3.89 12.51 0.63
CA LEU A 111 3.33 11.90 -0.58
C LEU A 111 2.91 10.45 -0.29
N CYS A 112 1.71 10.09 -0.75
CA CYS A 112 1.21 8.72 -0.86
C CYS A 112 0.68 8.51 -2.29
N ARG A 113 0.56 7.26 -2.73
CA ARG A 113 0.04 6.91 -4.05
C ARG A 113 -1.50 6.83 -4.04
N LYS A 114 -2.06 6.25 -2.98
CA LYS A 114 -3.48 6.21 -2.64
C LYS A 114 -3.67 6.57 -1.16
N LEU A 115 -4.89 6.98 -0.80
CA LEU A 115 -5.33 7.16 0.58
C LEU A 115 -6.20 5.96 0.97
N HIS A 116 -5.85 5.29 2.07
CA HIS A 116 -6.56 4.11 2.59
C HIS A 116 -7.20 4.40 3.96
N THR A 117 -7.52 5.67 4.20
CA THR A 117 -7.97 6.25 5.48
C THR A 117 -9.11 5.45 6.13
N GLU A 118 -10.15 5.10 5.35
CA GLU A 118 -11.29 4.31 5.82
C GLU A 118 -10.90 2.86 6.16
N LEU A 119 -10.07 2.23 5.33
CA LEU A 119 -9.66 0.82 5.49
C LEU A 119 -8.88 0.60 6.80
N VAL A 120 -8.00 1.54 7.15
CA VAL A 120 -7.20 1.48 8.39
C VAL A 120 -7.85 2.25 9.55
N LYS A 121 -9.09 2.72 9.39
CA LYS A 121 -9.90 3.41 10.42
C LYS A 121 -9.24 4.68 10.99
N CYS A 122 -8.52 5.44 10.17
CA CYS A 122 -8.06 6.77 10.54
C CYS A 122 -9.23 7.78 10.54
N GLY A 123 -9.21 8.74 11.45
CA GLY A 123 -10.21 9.80 11.53
C GLY A 123 -10.04 10.91 10.49
N SER A 124 -8.88 10.97 9.80
CA SER A 124 -8.62 11.89 8.70
C SER A 124 -7.49 11.43 7.78
N ASP A 125 -7.45 11.97 6.56
CA ASP A 125 -6.34 11.76 5.62
C ASP A 125 -5.00 12.27 6.17
N VAL A 126 -5.03 13.34 6.97
CA VAL A 126 -3.83 13.91 7.64
C VAL A 126 -3.26 12.92 8.65
N GLU A 127 -4.12 12.31 9.46
CA GLU A 127 -3.73 11.24 10.38
C GLU A 127 -3.14 10.05 9.62
N TYR A 128 -3.81 9.62 8.54
CA TYR A 128 -3.36 8.52 7.69
C TYR A 128 -1.95 8.77 7.14
N VAL A 129 -1.69 9.91 6.48
CA VAL A 129 -0.38 10.17 5.87
C VAL A 129 0.73 10.38 6.92
N ALA A 130 0.41 10.96 8.08
CA ALA A 130 1.35 11.08 9.19
C ALA A 130 1.70 9.70 9.78
N LYS A 131 0.72 8.79 9.93
CA LYS A 131 0.96 7.39 10.33
C LYS A 131 1.78 6.64 9.28
N VAL A 132 1.47 6.77 7.99
CA VAL A 132 2.27 6.19 6.89
C VAL A 132 3.74 6.63 6.97
N TYR A 133 4.02 7.92 7.22
CA TYR A 133 5.39 8.39 7.40
C TYR A 133 6.10 7.71 8.60
N CYS A 134 5.40 7.56 9.73
CA CYS A 134 5.95 6.84 10.88
C CYS A 134 6.21 5.36 10.57
N LEU A 135 5.28 4.69 9.89
CA LEU A 135 5.40 3.29 9.48
C LEU A 135 6.58 3.08 8.53
N ARG A 136 6.77 3.96 7.53
CA ARG A 136 7.95 3.93 6.64
C ARG A 136 9.24 3.89 7.44
N GLN A 137 9.40 4.79 8.42
CA GLN A 137 10.60 4.86 9.27
C GLN A 137 10.76 3.61 10.15
N ALA A 138 9.67 3.05 10.66
CA ALA A 138 9.69 1.81 11.44
C ALA A 138 10.09 0.60 10.59
N TYR A 139 9.58 0.47 9.35
CA TYR A 139 10.05 -0.56 8.41
C TYR A 139 11.53 -0.38 8.06
N SER A 140 11.99 0.84 7.77
CA SER A 140 13.43 1.13 7.58
C SER A 140 14.27 0.62 8.76
N ARG A 141 13.75 0.79 9.99
CA ARG A 141 14.41 0.35 11.23
C ARG A 141 14.39 -1.16 11.42
N LEU A 142 13.34 -1.86 10.97
CA LEU A 142 13.24 -3.31 10.96
C LEU A 142 14.22 -3.94 9.96
N PHE A 143 14.23 -3.46 8.71
CA PHE A 143 15.10 -3.99 7.66
C PHE A 143 16.59 -3.67 7.84
N ALA A 144 16.92 -2.67 8.69
CA ALA A 144 18.28 -2.44 9.17
C ALA A 144 18.78 -3.51 10.18
N ARG A 145 17.93 -4.45 10.63
CA ARG A 145 18.29 -5.56 11.53
C ARG A 145 18.34 -6.87 10.70
N PRO A 146 19.52 -7.46 10.41
CA PRO A 146 19.62 -8.59 9.48
C PRO A 146 18.76 -9.81 9.85
N ALA A 147 18.70 -10.18 11.14
CA ALA A 147 17.86 -11.28 11.61
C ALA A 147 16.35 -11.02 11.44
N THR A 148 15.92 -9.75 11.51
CA THR A 148 14.52 -9.37 11.26
C THR A 148 14.21 -9.40 9.77
N ALA A 149 15.12 -8.90 8.93
CA ALA A 149 14.97 -8.95 7.47
C ALA A 149 14.89 -10.40 6.95
N ALA A 150 15.82 -11.26 7.40
CA ALA A 150 15.81 -12.69 7.06
C ALA A 150 14.52 -13.38 7.52
N TRP A 151 14.09 -13.15 8.77
CA TRP A 151 12.82 -13.72 9.26
C TRP A 151 11.61 -13.27 8.43
N ILE A 152 11.54 -11.99 8.03
CA ILE A 152 10.47 -11.52 7.13
C ILE A 152 10.55 -12.26 5.79
N ALA A 153 11.75 -12.35 5.20
CA ALA A 153 12.02 -13.04 3.93
C ALA A 153 11.62 -14.52 3.95
N ASP A 154 11.89 -15.22 5.06
CA ASP A 154 11.54 -16.62 5.25
C ASP A 154 10.03 -16.82 5.42
N ILE A 155 9.36 -15.96 6.21
CA ILE A 155 7.93 -16.07 6.45
C ILE A 155 7.12 -15.90 5.16
N GLY A 156 7.42 -14.90 4.32
CA GLY A 156 6.62 -14.75 3.10
C GLY A 156 6.95 -15.74 2.00
N ARG A 157 8.14 -16.36 2.05
CA ARG A 157 8.46 -17.57 1.27
C ARG A 157 7.57 -18.73 1.71
N GLN A 158 7.50 -18.96 3.02
CA GLN A 158 6.74 -20.04 3.62
C GLN A 158 5.23 -19.87 3.37
N VAL A 159 4.62 -18.77 3.81
CA VAL A 159 3.18 -18.55 3.77
C VAL A 159 2.58 -18.70 2.36
N ILE A 160 3.30 -18.27 1.32
CA ILE A 160 2.86 -18.44 -0.07
C ILE A 160 3.10 -19.87 -0.55
N SER A 161 4.22 -20.51 -0.19
CA SER A 161 4.47 -21.92 -0.52
C SER A 161 3.41 -22.83 0.09
N ASP A 162 3.10 -22.62 1.37
CA ASP A 162 2.11 -23.39 2.12
C ASP A 162 0.71 -23.19 1.51
N LEU A 163 0.36 -21.97 1.06
CA LEU A 163 -0.90 -21.70 0.35
C LEU A 163 -0.96 -22.35 -1.05
N ILE A 164 0.17 -22.44 -1.77
CA ILE A 164 0.26 -23.16 -3.06
C ILE A 164 0.10 -24.67 -2.85
N VAL A 165 0.77 -25.25 -1.84
CA VAL A 165 0.63 -26.67 -1.46
C VAL A 165 -0.79 -26.98 -1.03
N TYR A 166 -1.41 -26.11 -0.23
CA TYR A 166 -2.80 -26.21 0.20
C TYR A 166 -3.80 -26.20 -0.98
N ALA A 167 -3.44 -25.59 -2.11
CA ALA A 167 -4.21 -25.59 -3.35
C ALA A 167 -3.92 -26.80 -4.28
N ASP A 168 -3.24 -27.84 -3.78
CA ASP A 168 -2.81 -29.02 -4.55
C ASP A 168 -1.94 -28.65 -5.77
N ARG A 169 -0.90 -27.83 -5.52
CA ARG A 169 0.08 -27.36 -6.52
C ARG A 169 1.51 -27.49 -5.97
N ASP A 170 2.48 -27.66 -6.87
CA ASP A 170 3.91 -27.70 -6.53
C ASP A 170 4.47 -26.26 -6.36
N PRO A 171 5.01 -25.88 -5.18
CA PRO A 171 5.59 -24.56 -4.94
C PRO A 171 6.98 -24.37 -5.56
N LYS A 172 7.60 -25.40 -6.16
CA LYS A 172 8.99 -25.38 -6.65
C LYS A 172 9.31 -24.19 -7.57
N ASP A 173 8.46 -23.90 -8.55
CA ASP A 173 8.71 -22.80 -9.48
C ASP A 173 8.49 -21.43 -8.81
N TYR A 174 7.53 -21.33 -7.89
CA TYR A 174 7.38 -20.16 -7.03
C TYR A 174 8.65 -19.91 -6.21
N LEU A 175 9.17 -20.95 -5.53
CA LEU A 175 10.40 -20.87 -4.74
C LEU A 175 11.59 -20.41 -5.61
N SER A 176 11.78 -20.98 -6.81
CA SER A 176 12.88 -20.57 -7.69
C SER A 176 12.75 -19.12 -8.18
N HIS A 177 11.54 -18.62 -8.41
CA HIS A 177 11.33 -17.22 -8.77
C HIS A 177 11.46 -16.28 -7.57
N TYR A 178 11.13 -16.76 -6.37
CA TYR A 178 11.25 -16.01 -5.12
C TYR A 178 12.71 -15.80 -4.72
N GLU A 179 13.56 -16.83 -4.77
CA GLU A 179 15.00 -16.65 -4.52
C GLU A 179 15.63 -15.65 -5.49
N ARG A 180 15.31 -15.72 -6.79
CA ARG A 180 15.83 -14.77 -7.78
C ARG A 180 15.41 -13.32 -7.51
N MET A 181 14.22 -13.11 -6.93
CA MET A 181 13.81 -11.78 -6.47
C MET A 181 14.65 -11.35 -5.26
N LEU A 182 14.90 -12.22 -4.28
CA LEU A 182 15.77 -11.89 -3.15
C LEU A 182 17.21 -11.58 -3.61
N ASP A 183 17.76 -12.34 -4.55
CA ASP A 183 19.08 -12.09 -5.15
C ASP A 183 19.11 -10.72 -5.86
N PHE A 184 18.09 -10.40 -6.66
CA PHE A 184 17.95 -9.10 -7.33
C PHE A 184 17.90 -7.93 -6.33
N LEU A 185 17.14 -8.09 -5.23
CA LEU A 185 16.99 -7.08 -4.17
C LEU A 185 18.23 -6.94 -3.30
N GLY A 186 19.02 -8.01 -3.14
CA GLY A 186 20.28 -8.01 -2.41
C GLY A 186 21.41 -7.24 -3.11
N ASP A 187 21.36 -7.11 -4.44
CA ASP A 187 22.32 -6.31 -5.20
C ASP A 187 21.92 -4.83 -5.30
N SER A 188 22.68 -4.01 -4.56
CA SER A 188 22.60 -2.54 -4.62
C SER A 188 22.72 -1.93 -6.01
N SER A 189 23.30 -2.62 -7.01
CA SER A 189 23.38 -2.14 -8.39
C SER A 189 22.00 -1.99 -9.06
N ASN A 190 21.04 -2.84 -8.67
CA ASN A 190 19.67 -2.88 -9.19
C ASN A 190 18.77 -1.75 -8.66
N SER A 191 19.19 -1.07 -7.58
CA SER A 191 18.43 -0.01 -6.89
C SER A 191 17.84 1.04 -7.85
N ARG A 192 18.61 1.45 -8.86
CA ARG A 192 18.20 2.47 -9.84
C ARG A 192 17.13 1.95 -10.80
N ILE A 193 17.24 0.69 -11.24
CA ILE A 193 16.26 0.05 -12.12
C ILE A 193 14.93 -0.06 -11.37
N MET A 194 14.98 -0.56 -10.14
CA MET A 194 13.83 -0.69 -9.25
C MET A 194 13.17 0.67 -8.95
N GLU A 195 13.95 1.71 -8.63
CA GLU A 195 13.42 3.05 -8.38
C GLU A 195 12.72 3.64 -9.61
N GLU A 196 13.29 3.46 -10.80
CA GLU A 196 12.69 3.92 -12.06
C GLU A 196 11.38 3.17 -12.38
N GLU A 197 11.37 1.83 -12.31
CA GLU A 197 10.19 1.02 -12.58
C GLU A 197 9.03 1.31 -11.62
N LEU A 198 9.32 1.50 -10.33
CA LEU A 198 8.31 1.75 -9.30
C LEU A 198 7.80 3.19 -9.32
N THR A 199 8.68 4.17 -9.57
CA THR A 199 8.26 5.57 -9.76
C THR A 199 7.35 5.71 -10.97
N GLY A 200 7.65 5.01 -12.07
CA GLY A 200 6.78 4.91 -13.26
C GLY A 200 5.43 4.23 -12.99
N ARG A 201 5.27 3.56 -11.84
CA ARG A 201 4.00 2.98 -11.36
C ARG A 201 3.36 3.81 -10.23
N GLY A 202 3.84 5.03 -10.02
CA GLY A 202 3.28 5.98 -9.07
C GLY A 202 3.69 5.75 -7.61
N VAL A 203 4.55 4.76 -7.32
CA VAL A 203 5.11 4.54 -5.98
C VAL A 203 5.90 5.78 -5.55
N LYS A 204 5.64 6.30 -4.35
CA LYS A 204 6.20 7.59 -3.88
C LYS A 204 7.44 7.47 -3.02
N CYS A 205 7.69 6.30 -2.44
CA CYS A 205 8.86 6.01 -1.62
C CYS A 205 9.30 4.55 -1.83
N ILE A 206 10.61 4.31 -1.91
CA ILE A 206 11.16 2.95 -1.94
C ILE A 206 11.18 2.41 -0.51
N ASN A 207 10.04 1.87 -0.07
CA ASN A 207 9.83 1.35 1.26
C ASN A 207 8.91 0.13 1.23
N PHE A 208 9.04 -0.74 2.23
CA PHE A 208 8.22 -1.93 2.38
C PHE A 208 6.72 -1.62 2.42
N TYR A 209 6.31 -0.55 3.09
CA TYR A 209 4.90 -0.14 3.13
C TYR A 209 4.39 0.24 1.74
N ASP A 210 5.07 1.17 1.06
CA ASP A 210 4.67 1.67 -0.24
C ASP A 210 4.60 0.59 -1.33
N ILE A 211 5.55 -0.34 -1.33
CA ILE A 211 5.66 -1.32 -2.40
C ILE A 211 4.94 -2.63 -2.06
N LEU A 212 5.05 -3.16 -0.83
CA LEU A 212 4.34 -4.38 -0.46
C LEU A 212 2.88 -4.08 -0.16
N ILE A 213 2.65 -3.22 0.82
CA ILE A 213 1.32 -3.06 1.41
C ILE A 213 0.44 -2.30 0.44
N ASP A 214 0.85 -1.11 0.01
CA ASP A 214 0.04 -0.27 -0.87
C ASP A 214 0.03 -0.79 -2.33
N PHE A 215 1.19 -0.89 -2.98
CA PHE A 215 1.27 -1.23 -4.42
C PHE A 215 1.04 -2.70 -4.78
N ILE A 216 1.31 -3.66 -3.87
CA ILE A 216 1.08 -5.09 -4.14
C ILE A 216 -0.20 -5.56 -3.45
N LEU A 217 -0.25 -5.61 -2.12
CA LEU A 217 -1.32 -6.29 -1.37
C LEU A 217 -2.66 -5.56 -1.48
N LEU A 218 -2.71 -4.25 -1.18
CA LEU A 218 -3.95 -3.47 -1.17
C LEU A 218 -4.52 -3.31 -2.57
N ASP A 219 -3.68 -3.00 -3.57
CA ASP A 219 -4.10 -3.06 -4.99
C ASP A 219 -4.73 -4.42 -5.31
N SER A 220 -4.11 -5.52 -4.90
CA SER A 220 -4.61 -6.86 -5.23
C SER A 220 -5.95 -7.20 -4.59
N PHE A 221 -6.23 -6.70 -3.38
CA PHE A 221 -7.53 -6.88 -2.72
C PHE A 221 -8.63 -6.02 -3.36
N ASP A 222 -8.33 -4.76 -3.69
CA ASP A 222 -9.19 -3.85 -4.47
C ASP A 222 -9.68 -4.52 -5.76
N GLU A 223 -8.79 -5.31 -6.37
CA GLU A 223 -9.00 -5.96 -7.65
C GLU A 223 -9.70 -7.32 -7.54
N VAL A 224 -9.52 -8.05 -6.42
CA VAL A 224 -10.34 -9.23 -6.07
C VAL A 224 -11.80 -8.84 -5.86
N ASP A 225 -12.08 -7.67 -5.26
CA ASP A 225 -13.45 -7.15 -5.13
C ASP A 225 -14.04 -6.69 -6.48
N LYS A 226 -13.18 -6.24 -7.41
CA LYS A 226 -13.57 -5.67 -8.71
C LYS A 226 -12.96 -6.45 -9.87
N PRO A 227 -13.21 -7.78 -10.03
CA PRO A 227 -12.45 -8.58 -10.98
C PRO A 227 -12.78 -8.21 -12.43
N PRO A 228 -11.82 -8.37 -13.36
CA PRO A 228 -12.02 -8.05 -14.77
C PRO A 228 -13.18 -8.82 -15.41
N SER A 229 -13.83 -8.21 -16.41
CA SER A 229 -14.93 -8.83 -17.17
C SER A 229 -14.57 -10.21 -17.74
N SER A 230 -13.33 -10.39 -18.22
CA SER A 230 -12.82 -11.67 -18.73
C SER A 230 -12.78 -12.78 -17.65
N ILE A 231 -12.40 -12.44 -16.41
CA ILE A 231 -12.36 -13.38 -15.28
C ILE A 231 -13.79 -13.66 -14.78
N LYS A 232 -14.62 -12.61 -14.64
CA LYS A 232 -16.05 -12.74 -14.32
C LYS A 232 -16.79 -13.67 -15.28
N ALA A 233 -16.55 -13.52 -16.59
CA ALA A 233 -17.18 -14.36 -17.62
C ALA A 233 -16.80 -15.84 -17.50
N ILE A 234 -15.54 -16.17 -17.17
CA ILE A 234 -15.10 -17.55 -16.92
C ILE A 234 -15.78 -18.10 -15.67
N LEU A 235 -15.73 -17.36 -14.56
CA LEU A 235 -16.29 -17.78 -13.27
C LEU A 235 -17.81 -18.02 -13.33
N GLN A 236 -18.54 -17.13 -13.99
CA GLN A 236 -20.00 -17.19 -14.10
C GLN A 236 -20.50 -18.24 -15.11
N ASN A 237 -19.62 -18.87 -15.91
CA ASN A 237 -20.02 -19.85 -16.90
C ASN A 237 -20.36 -21.22 -16.26
N ARG A 238 -21.65 -21.39 -15.91
CA ARG A 238 -22.20 -22.60 -15.29
C ARG A 238 -22.18 -23.85 -16.18
N TRP A 239 -21.94 -23.71 -17.48
CA TRP A 239 -21.89 -24.84 -18.43
C TRP A 239 -20.54 -25.58 -18.42
N ILE A 240 -19.57 -25.09 -17.63
CA ILE A 240 -18.19 -25.55 -17.62
C ILE A 240 -17.81 -26.03 -16.21
N SER A 241 -17.07 -27.14 -16.13
CA SER A 241 -16.60 -27.70 -14.85
C SER A 241 -15.75 -26.72 -14.05
N ALA A 242 -15.67 -26.91 -12.73
CA ALA A 242 -14.80 -26.12 -11.87
C ALA A 242 -13.32 -26.23 -12.31
N SER A 243 -12.82 -27.44 -12.56
CA SER A 243 -11.45 -27.71 -13.02
C SER A 243 -11.09 -27.04 -14.36
N PHE A 244 -12.04 -26.90 -15.28
CA PHE A 244 -11.80 -26.16 -16.52
C PHE A 244 -11.84 -24.66 -16.30
N ARG A 245 -12.75 -24.14 -15.46
CA ARG A 245 -12.77 -22.70 -15.10
C ARG A 245 -11.46 -22.27 -14.44
N GLU A 246 -10.91 -23.09 -13.57
CA GLU A 246 -9.58 -22.90 -12.97
C GLU A 246 -8.47 -22.85 -14.04
N THR A 247 -8.40 -23.85 -14.92
CA THR A 247 -7.44 -23.90 -16.04
C THR A 247 -7.55 -22.66 -16.95
N ALA A 248 -8.78 -22.22 -17.24
CA ALA A 248 -9.05 -21.04 -18.06
C ALA A 248 -8.64 -19.73 -17.36
N ILE A 249 -8.79 -19.64 -16.03
CA ILE A 249 -8.27 -18.52 -15.21
C ILE A 249 -6.75 -18.47 -15.28
N GLY A 250 -6.07 -19.60 -15.08
CA GLY A 250 -4.61 -19.69 -15.21
C GLY A 250 -4.13 -19.24 -16.59
N THR A 251 -4.77 -19.72 -17.65
CA THR A 251 -4.46 -19.32 -19.04
C THR A 251 -4.68 -17.82 -19.29
N ALA A 252 -5.77 -17.26 -18.77
CA ALA A 252 -6.09 -15.83 -18.91
C ALA A 252 -5.09 -14.94 -18.15
N ILE A 253 -4.68 -15.36 -16.95
CA ILE A 253 -3.66 -14.68 -16.15
C ILE A 253 -2.30 -14.73 -16.86
N TRP A 254 -1.90 -15.92 -17.34
CA TRP A 254 -0.66 -16.14 -18.06
C TRP A 254 -0.55 -15.24 -19.30
N SER A 255 -1.59 -15.21 -20.14
CA SER A 255 -1.65 -14.38 -21.35
C SER A 255 -1.42 -12.89 -21.04
N VAL A 256 -2.04 -12.39 -19.97
CA VAL A 256 -1.87 -11.01 -19.50
C VAL A 256 -0.45 -10.76 -18.98
N LEU A 257 0.14 -11.70 -18.25
CA LEU A 257 1.52 -11.60 -17.76
C LEU A 257 2.54 -11.59 -18.91
N MET A 258 2.37 -12.46 -19.92
CA MET A 258 3.24 -12.52 -21.08
C MET A 258 3.22 -11.21 -21.88
N GLY A 259 2.04 -10.68 -22.21
CA GLY A 259 1.93 -9.40 -22.91
C GLY A 259 2.61 -8.25 -22.15
N LYS A 260 2.54 -8.24 -20.83
CA LYS A 260 3.19 -7.22 -20.00
C LYS A 260 4.69 -7.41 -19.86
N ARG A 261 5.18 -8.65 -19.85
CA ARG A 261 6.62 -8.96 -19.87
C ARG A 261 7.29 -8.45 -21.16
N GLN A 262 6.57 -8.51 -22.29
CA GLN A 262 7.01 -7.92 -23.57
C GLN A 262 7.08 -6.39 -23.57
N MET A 263 6.32 -5.72 -22.69
CA MET A 263 6.31 -4.25 -22.54
C MET A 263 7.30 -3.73 -21.48
N LEU A 264 8.07 -4.59 -20.82
CA LEU A 264 9.04 -4.15 -19.81
C LEU A 264 10.26 -3.51 -20.48
N LYS A 265 10.64 -2.32 -19.99
CA LYS A 265 11.90 -1.66 -20.35
C LYS A 265 13.12 -2.49 -19.93
N TYR A 266 13.01 -3.20 -18.82
CA TYR A 266 14.06 -4.04 -18.25
C TYR A 266 13.59 -5.50 -18.23
N SER A 267 14.23 -6.36 -19.02
CA SER A 267 13.91 -7.79 -19.09
C SER A 267 14.23 -8.56 -17.81
N ASP A 268 15.11 -7.99 -16.97
CA ASP A 268 15.56 -8.52 -15.68
C ASP A 268 15.45 -7.42 -14.60
N GLY A 269 14.33 -6.68 -14.62
CA GLY A 269 13.97 -5.67 -13.63
C GLY A 269 13.11 -6.22 -12.50
N PHE A 270 12.83 -5.39 -11.49
CA PHE A 270 11.93 -5.73 -10.38
C PHE A 270 10.58 -6.26 -10.88
N LEU A 271 10.03 -5.62 -11.92
CA LEU A 271 8.77 -6.03 -12.53
C LEU A 271 8.85 -7.37 -13.25
N ALA A 272 10.01 -7.75 -13.81
CA ALA A 272 10.21 -9.04 -14.46
C ALA A 272 10.20 -10.18 -13.44
N HIS A 273 10.96 -10.04 -12.33
CA HIS A 273 10.93 -10.98 -11.21
C HIS A 273 9.52 -11.05 -10.59
N PHE A 274 8.89 -9.90 -10.33
CA PHE A 274 7.54 -9.83 -9.77
C PHE A 274 6.51 -10.54 -10.67
N TYR A 275 6.58 -10.37 -11.99
CA TYR A 275 5.70 -11.05 -12.94
C TYR A 275 5.98 -12.57 -13.03
N SER A 276 7.21 -13.01 -12.78
CA SER A 276 7.55 -14.44 -12.72
C SER A 276 6.99 -15.11 -11.47
N ILE A 277 7.09 -14.45 -10.31
CA ILE A 277 6.42 -14.90 -9.08
C ILE A 277 4.89 -14.89 -9.27
N SER A 278 4.35 -13.82 -9.85
CA SER A 278 2.91 -13.66 -10.11
C SER A 278 2.32 -14.80 -10.95
N GLU A 279 3.11 -15.35 -11.87
CA GLU A 279 2.70 -16.44 -12.78
C GLU A 279 2.29 -17.69 -12.00
N GLN A 280 2.96 -17.98 -10.89
CA GLN A 280 2.72 -19.15 -10.04
C GLN A 280 1.67 -18.90 -8.97
N VAL A 281 1.77 -17.77 -8.25
CA VAL A 281 0.91 -17.48 -7.10
C VAL A 281 -0.52 -17.08 -7.52
N SER A 282 -0.67 -16.37 -8.62
CA SER A 282 -1.94 -15.69 -8.91
C SER A 282 -3.08 -16.59 -9.42
N PRO A 283 -2.85 -17.67 -10.19
CA PRO A 283 -3.91 -18.63 -10.50
C PRO A 283 -4.51 -19.24 -9.23
N VAL A 284 -3.66 -19.61 -8.27
CA VAL A 284 -4.07 -20.12 -6.95
C VAL A 284 -4.94 -19.10 -6.20
N LEU A 285 -4.48 -17.86 -6.10
CA LEU A 285 -5.21 -16.81 -5.38
C LEU A 285 -6.54 -16.44 -6.03
N VAL A 286 -6.57 -16.23 -7.35
CA VAL A 286 -7.79 -15.84 -8.07
C VAL A 286 -8.82 -16.98 -8.01
N TRP A 287 -8.36 -18.23 -8.08
CA TRP A 287 -9.24 -19.39 -7.88
C TRP A 287 -9.70 -19.54 -6.43
N GLY A 288 -8.82 -19.31 -5.46
CA GLY A 288 -9.17 -19.30 -4.03
C GLY A 288 -10.22 -18.25 -3.72
N PHE A 289 -9.95 -16.97 -3.98
CA PHE A 289 -10.88 -15.87 -3.66
C PHE A 289 -12.21 -15.92 -4.42
N LEU A 290 -12.20 -16.29 -5.71
CA LEU A 290 -13.36 -16.10 -6.60
C LEU A 290 -13.96 -17.39 -7.16
N GLY A 291 -13.35 -18.54 -6.87
CA GLY A 291 -13.84 -19.86 -7.23
C GLY A 291 -15.10 -20.28 -6.44
N PRO A 292 -15.50 -21.56 -6.52
CA PRO A 292 -16.60 -22.08 -5.72
C PRO A 292 -16.26 -22.04 -4.21
N GLU A 293 -17.29 -21.91 -3.37
CA GLU A 293 -17.16 -22.05 -1.92
C GLU A 293 -16.53 -23.42 -1.56
N GLY A 294 -15.56 -23.40 -0.65
CA GLY A 294 -14.75 -24.54 -0.28
C GLY A 294 -13.59 -24.12 0.64
N SER A 295 -12.79 -25.09 1.10
CA SER A 295 -11.74 -24.85 2.10
C SER A 295 -10.67 -23.85 1.61
N LEU A 296 -10.24 -23.92 0.34
CA LEU A 296 -9.34 -22.94 -0.27
C LEU A 296 -9.94 -21.52 -0.29
N ASN A 297 -11.24 -21.39 -0.56
CA ASN A 297 -11.91 -20.08 -0.56
C ASN A 297 -11.98 -19.47 0.84
N LEU A 298 -12.39 -20.27 1.84
CA LEU A 298 -12.44 -19.84 3.23
C LEU A 298 -11.04 -19.46 3.75
N THR A 299 -10.02 -20.23 3.39
CA THR A 299 -8.64 -19.99 3.83
C THR A 299 -7.96 -18.81 3.11
N CYS A 300 -8.23 -18.58 1.83
CA CYS A 300 -7.82 -17.33 1.16
C CYS A 300 -8.50 -16.09 1.77
N ASN A 301 -9.81 -16.16 2.06
CA ASN A 301 -10.52 -15.06 2.70
C ASN A 301 -10.01 -14.77 4.11
N TYR A 302 -9.82 -15.81 4.95
CA TYR A 302 -9.20 -15.67 6.27
C TYR A 302 -7.79 -15.04 6.20
N PHE A 303 -6.99 -15.46 5.22
CA PHE A 303 -5.67 -14.89 4.99
C PHE A 303 -5.74 -13.38 4.64
N ARG A 304 -6.71 -12.96 3.81
CA ARG A 304 -6.98 -11.55 3.51
C ARG A 304 -7.42 -10.79 4.76
N GLU A 305 -8.30 -11.36 5.56
CA GLU A 305 -8.75 -10.79 6.84
C GLU A 305 -7.56 -10.55 7.77
N GLN A 306 -6.65 -11.53 7.93
CA GLN A 306 -5.44 -11.36 8.75
C GLN A 306 -4.54 -10.20 8.28
N ILE A 307 -4.43 -9.95 6.97
CA ILE A 307 -3.70 -8.77 6.46
C ILE A 307 -4.48 -7.48 6.73
N ILE A 308 -5.79 -7.44 6.52
CA ILE A 308 -6.58 -6.22 6.80
C ILE A 308 -6.57 -5.89 8.30
N GLU A 309 -6.71 -6.89 9.17
CA GLU A 309 -6.57 -6.75 10.62
C GLU A 309 -5.15 -6.35 11.03
N PHE A 310 -4.10 -6.81 10.33
CA PHE A 310 -2.73 -6.33 10.56
C PHE A 310 -2.64 -4.83 10.29
N LEU A 311 -3.19 -4.38 9.16
CA LEU A 311 -3.15 -2.97 8.76
C LEU A 311 -3.96 -2.08 9.71
N ILE A 312 -5.14 -2.53 10.16
CA ILE A 312 -5.91 -1.82 11.18
C ILE A 312 -5.10 -1.70 12.48
N ASP A 313 -4.52 -2.81 12.97
CA ASP A 313 -3.80 -2.80 14.25
C ASP A 313 -2.52 -1.96 14.21
N ILE A 314 -1.72 -1.98 13.14
CA ILE A 314 -0.52 -1.14 13.04
C ILE A 314 -0.82 0.34 12.82
N PHE A 315 -2.08 0.71 12.53
CA PHE A 315 -2.54 2.11 12.53
C PHE A 315 -3.21 2.51 13.85
N ASP A 316 -3.56 1.59 14.75
CA ASP A 316 -4.28 1.91 15.99
C ASP A 316 -3.31 2.37 17.11
N PHE A 317 -3.56 3.58 17.65
CA PHE A 317 -2.80 4.15 18.77
C PHE A 317 -2.91 3.37 20.09
N PHE A 318 -3.96 2.55 20.24
CA PHE A 318 -4.14 1.66 21.39
C PHE A 318 -3.42 0.31 21.22
N LYS A 319 -3.03 -0.06 19.99
CA LYS A 319 -2.27 -1.28 19.67
C LYS A 319 -0.77 -1.04 19.53
N VAL A 320 -0.36 0.07 18.89
CA VAL A 320 1.06 0.37 18.61
C VAL A 320 1.50 1.75 19.08
N ARG A 321 2.76 1.84 19.54
CA ARG A 321 3.34 3.01 20.21
C ARG A 321 4.08 3.89 19.21
N TYR A 322 3.39 4.88 18.65
CA TYR A 322 3.96 6.00 17.89
C TYR A 322 4.80 6.99 18.75
N THR A 323 5.47 6.50 19.79
CA THR A 323 6.28 7.31 20.71
C THR A 323 7.70 7.55 20.18
N ASN A 324 8.30 6.55 19.54
CA ASN A 324 9.58 6.61 18.84
C ASN A 324 9.68 5.46 17.79
N ILE A 325 10.69 5.51 16.93
CA ILE A 325 10.85 4.57 15.81
C ILE A 325 11.10 3.13 16.28
N ASP A 326 11.90 2.93 17.33
CA ASP A 326 12.23 1.58 17.84
C ASP A 326 11.03 0.88 18.49
N ASN A 327 10.21 1.62 19.25
CA ASN A 327 8.97 1.10 19.84
C ASN A 327 7.95 0.72 18.76
N LEU A 328 7.73 1.61 17.77
CA LEU A 328 6.81 1.34 16.67
C LEU A 328 7.28 0.14 15.82
N ALA A 329 8.58 0.03 15.57
CA ALA A 329 9.17 -1.13 14.89
C ALA A 329 8.95 -2.44 15.68
N GLU A 330 9.19 -2.44 16.99
CA GLU A 330 8.93 -3.58 17.87
C GLU A 330 7.45 -4.01 17.84
N ASP A 331 6.53 -3.05 17.93
CA ASP A 331 5.10 -3.30 17.91
C ASP A 331 4.62 -3.86 16.56
N ILE A 332 5.06 -3.29 15.43
CA ILE A 332 4.78 -3.82 14.09
C ILE A 332 5.27 -5.26 13.95
N LEU A 333 6.47 -5.57 14.45
CA LEU A 333 7.03 -6.91 14.38
C LEU A 333 6.26 -7.90 15.26
N ARG A 334 5.74 -7.46 16.41
CA ARG A 334 4.84 -8.26 17.26
C ARG A 334 3.54 -8.57 16.52
N GLU A 335 2.85 -7.58 15.98
CA GLU A 335 1.59 -7.81 15.27
C GLU A 335 1.78 -8.68 14.02
N MET A 336 2.88 -8.50 13.29
CA MET A 336 3.24 -9.35 12.16
C MET A 336 3.42 -10.81 12.59
N ARG A 337 4.08 -11.08 13.74
CA ARG A 337 4.22 -12.44 14.28
C ARG A 337 2.88 -13.06 14.65
N THR A 338 2.00 -12.31 15.33
CA THR A 338 0.65 -12.78 15.68
C THR A 338 -0.13 -13.24 14.45
N ARG A 339 -0.10 -12.44 13.37
CA ARG A 339 -0.85 -12.74 12.14
C ARG A 339 -0.28 -13.93 11.37
N VAL A 340 1.04 -14.08 11.36
CA VAL A 340 1.72 -15.24 10.75
C VAL A 340 1.38 -16.52 11.50
N GLU A 341 1.37 -16.50 12.83
CA GLU A 341 0.96 -17.65 13.65
C GLU A 341 -0.49 -18.05 13.37
N ASN A 342 -1.41 -17.06 13.32
CA ASN A 342 -2.81 -17.28 12.96
C ASN A 342 -2.98 -17.94 11.57
N ILE A 343 -2.25 -17.45 10.56
CA ILE A 343 -2.27 -17.99 9.19
C ILE A 343 -1.74 -19.43 9.17
N ASN A 344 -0.62 -19.70 9.85
CA ASN A 344 -0.01 -21.03 9.91
C ASN A 344 -0.93 -22.04 10.60
N GLN A 345 -1.58 -21.65 11.71
CA GLN A 345 -2.57 -22.49 12.38
C GLN A 345 -3.77 -22.80 11.48
N ARG A 346 -4.27 -21.82 10.72
CA ARG A 346 -5.35 -22.02 9.75
C ARG A 346 -4.98 -23.05 8.68
N LEU A 347 -3.79 -22.92 8.09
CA LEU A 347 -3.30 -23.83 7.04
C LEU A 347 -3.05 -25.26 7.58
N ALA A 348 -2.57 -25.40 8.81
CA ALA A 348 -2.35 -26.69 9.45
C ALA A 348 -3.66 -27.43 9.81
N LEU A 349 -4.70 -26.71 10.26
CA LEU A 349 -5.95 -27.30 10.74
C LEU A 349 -6.84 -27.88 9.62
N GLU A 350 -6.75 -27.36 8.40
CA GLU A 350 -7.55 -27.85 7.25
C GLU A 350 -6.73 -28.70 6.25
N GLY A 351 -5.46 -28.99 6.56
CA GLY A 351 -4.59 -29.90 5.80
C GLY A 351 -4.61 -31.36 6.26
N CYS A 352 -5.60 -31.77 7.06
CA CYS A 352 -5.75 -33.12 7.65
C CYS A 352 -7.11 -33.75 7.28
#